data_AF-A0A1F9ABN6-F1
#
_entry.id   AF-A0A1F9ABN6-F1
#
_cell.length_a   1.000
_cell.length_b   1.000
_cell.length_c   1.000
_cell.angle_alpha   90.00
_cell.angle_beta   90.00
_cell.angle_gamma   90.00
#
_symmetry.space_group_name_H-M   'P 1'
#
loop_
_entity.id
_entity.type
_entity.pdbx_description
1 polymer ?
#
loop_
_entity_poly.entity_id
_entity_poly.type
_entity_poly.pdbx_seq_one_letter_code
_entity_poly.pdbx_strand_id
1 'polypeptide(L)'
;MPGLKGVNWWAGVSVAKGTPQYVVDKWAKVTEEMGKDPVFLKKMDSLYFNVSYLGPADFKEYVYKEAESYAKLAPKLGVRK
;
A
#
# COMPACT_ATOMS: atom_id res chain seq x y z
N MET A 1 -8.40 6.81 24.81
CA MET A 1 -9.03 5.51 25.12
C MET A 1 -8.08 4.40 24.67
N PRO A 2 -7.59 3.55 25.58
CA PRO A 2 -6.72 2.43 25.23
C PRO A 2 -7.58 1.26 24.73
N GLY A 3 -7.42 0.81 23.48
CA GLY A 3 -8.10 -0.41 23.01
C GLY A 3 -8.46 -0.50 21.52
N LEU A 4 -8.52 0.62 20.79
CA LEU A 4 -8.59 0.56 19.33
C LEU A 4 -7.17 0.43 18.79
N LYS A 5 -6.69 -0.81 18.60
CA LYS A 5 -5.63 -1.03 17.60
C LYS A 5 -6.24 -0.57 16.27
N GLY A 6 -5.80 0.60 15.80
CA GLY A 6 -6.37 1.25 14.63
C GLY A 6 -6.47 0.30 13.44
N VAL A 7 -7.41 0.57 12.55
CA VAL A 7 -7.47 -0.11 11.26
C VAL A 7 -6.19 0.24 10.50
N ASN A 8 -5.24 -0.69 10.46
CA ASN A 8 -4.04 -0.57 9.64
C ASN A 8 -4.41 -1.05 8.24
N TRP A 9 -4.49 -0.11 7.32
CA TRP A 9 -4.70 -0.36 5.91
C TRP A 9 -3.66 0.43 5.12
N TRP A 10 -3.31 -0.08 3.95
CA TRP A 10 -2.32 0.52 3.07
C TRP A 10 -2.97 1.01 1.79
N ALA A 11 -2.35 2.01 1.16
CA ALA A 11 -2.70 2.48 -0.17
C ALA A 11 -1.48 2.29 -1.07
N GLY A 12 -1.70 1.97 -2.34
CA GLY A 12 -0.63 1.84 -3.32
C GLY A 12 -1.08 2.10 -4.75
N VAL A 13 -0.11 2.27 -5.63
CA VAL A 13 -0.32 2.57 -7.05
C VAL A 13 -0.04 1.31 -7.86
N SER A 14 -0.92 0.98 -8.79
CA SER A 14 -0.76 -0.13 -9.71
C SER A 14 -0.97 0.35 -11.15
N VAL A 15 -0.22 -0.23 -12.08
CA VAL A 15 -0.36 0.01 -13.53
C VAL A 15 -0.73 -1.28 -14.25
N ALA A 16 -1.19 -1.16 -15.49
CA ALA A 16 -1.60 -2.31 -16.29
C ALA A 16 -0.43 -3.29 -16.52
N LYS A 17 -0.76 -4.57 -16.65
CA LYS A 17 0.23 -5.58 -17.03
C LYS A 17 0.80 -5.25 -18.41
N GLY A 18 2.13 -5.28 -18.53
CA GLY A 18 2.82 -4.98 -19.79
C GLY A 18 3.11 -3.50 -20.02
N THR A 19 2.78 -2.62 -19.07
CA THR A 19 3.26 -1.23 -19.11
C THR A 19 4.80 -1.19 -19.20
N PRO A 20 5.38 -0.39 -20.12
CA PRO A 20 6.83 -0.30 -20.27
C PRO A 20 7.54 0.10 -18.98
N GLN A 21 8.72 -0.47 -18.73
CA GLN A 21 9.47 -0.28 -17.48
C GLN A 21 9.73 1.20 -17.17
N TYR A 22 10.09 2.01 -18.17
CA TYR A 22 10.34 3.44 -17.96
C TYR A 22 9.12 4.21 -17.42
N VAL A 23 7.90 3.75 -17.74
CA VAL A 23 6.65 4.33 -17.20
C VAL A 23 6.47 3.90 -15.75
N VAL A 24 6.75 2.64 -15.43
CA VAL A 24 6.73 2.12 -14.06
C VAL A 24 7.73 2.89 -13.19
N ASP A 25 8.95 3.08 -13.68
CA ASP A 25 10.02 3.78 -12.97
C ASP A 25 9.65 5.25 -12.71
N LYS A 26 9.02 5.92 -13.69
CA LYS A 26 8.53 7.28 -13.53
C LYS A 26 7.48 7.37 -12.42
N TRP A 27 6.53 6.43 -12.37
CA TRP A 27 5.52 6.38 -11.32
C TRP A 27 6.11 6.10 -9.94
N ALA A 28 7.06 5.17 -9.85
CA ALA A 28 7.77 4.87 -8.62
C ALA A 28 8.48 6.13 -8.08
N LYS A 29 9.23 6.82 -8.95
CA LYS A 29 9.94 8.06 -8.59
C LYS A 29 9.00 9.15 -8.09
N VAL A 30 7.92 9.44 -8.83
CA VAL A 30 6.96 10.50 -8.45
C VAL A 30 6.25 10.16 -7.14
N THR A 31 5.96 8.88 -6.89
CA THR A 31 5.33 8.44 -5.64
C THR A 31 6.28 8.60 -4.45
N GLU A 32 7.56 8.31 -4.63
CA GLU A 32 8.58 8.56 -3.62
C GLU A 32 8.73 10.07 -3.31
N GLU A 33 8.75 10.91 -4.35
CA GLU A 33 8.80 12.37 -4.21
C GLU A 33 7.56 12.91 -3.50
N MET A 34 6.36 12.41 -3.83
CA MET A 34 5.11 12.76 -3.16
C MET A 34 5.13 12.41 -1.67
N GLY A 35 5.72 11.26 -1.31
CA GLY A 35 5.92 10.87 0.09
C GLY A 35 6.86 11.78 0.89
N LYS A 36 7.55 12.71 0.22
CA LYS A 36 8.43 13.71 0.84
C LYS A 36 7.88 15.14 0.72
N ASP A 37 6.77 15.34 0.00
CA ASP A 37 6.19 16.67 -0.21
C ASP A 37 5.49 17.17 1.08
N PRO A 38 5.85 18.35 1.61
CA PRO A 38 5.33 18.83 2.88
C PRO A 38 3.85 19.18 2.82
N VAL A 39 3.31 19.57 1.66
CA VAL A 39 1.88 19.88 1.50
C VAL A 39 1.07 18.60 1.54
N PHE A 40 1.53 17.57 0.84
CA PHE A 40 0.97 16.23 0.86
C PHE A 40 1.01 15.64 2.28
N LEU A 41 2.18 15.65 2.92
CA LEU A 41 2.37 15.11 4.27
C LEU A 41 1.48 15.82 5.29
N LYS A 42 1.37 17.15 5.24
CA LYS A 42 0.46 17.91 6.12
C LYS A 42 -1.00 17.52 5.90
N LYS A 43 -1.40 17.26 4.66
CA LYS A 43 -2.76 16.81 4.35
C LYS A 43 -3.00 15.40 4.86
N MET A 44 -2.05 14.48 4.70
CA MET A 44 -2.16 13.10 5.17
C MET A 44 -2.18 13.03 6.70
N ASP A 45 -1.38 13.85 7.39
CA ASP A 45 -1.39 13.98 8.84
C ASP A 45 -2.76 14.46 9.35
N SER A 46 -3.39 15.43 8.66
CA SER A 46 -4.75 15.88 9.00
C SER A 46 -5.83 14.80 8.84
N LEU A 47 -5.53 13.75 8.10
CA LEU A 47 -6.39 12.58 7.88
C LEU A 47 -5.97 11.39 8.76
N TYR A 48 -5.00 11.56 9.67
CA TYR A 48 -4.41 10.53 10.51
C TYR A 48 -3.69 9.40 9.75
N PHE A 49 -3.21 9.69 8.54
CA PHE A 49 -2.40 8.74 7.78
C PHE A 49 -0.92 8.88 8.12
N ASN A 50 -0.28 7.74 8.37
CA ASN A 50 1.17 7.67 8.39
C ASN A 50 1.68 7.33 7.00
N VAL A 51 2.35 8.28 6.35
CA VAL A 51 2.89 8.09 4.99
C VAL A 51 4.26 7.45 5.10
N SER A 52 4.40 6.28 4.46
CA SER A 52 5.69 5.65 4.19
C SER A 52 5.71 5.15 2.76
N TYR A 53 6.87 5.24 2.11
CA TYR A 53 7.04 4.76 0.75
C TYR A 53 7.66 3.36 0.77
N LEU A 54 7.09 2.47 -0.03
CA LEU A 54 7.61 1.13 -0.29
C LEU A 54 7.82 0.99 -1.81
N GLY A 55 9.02 0.57 -2.21
CA GLY A 55 9.36 0.46 -3.63
C GLY A 55 8.56 -0.61 -4.37
N PRO A 56 8.52 -0.60 -5.71
CA PRO A 56 7.66 -1.50 -6.49
C PRO A 56 7.87 -2.99 -6.23
N ALA A 57 9.14 -3.41 -6.04
CA ALA A 57 9.47 -4.82 -5.79
C ALA A 57 8.99 -5.27 -4.40
N ASP A 58 9.33 -4.51 -3.36
CA ASP A 58 8.97 -4.81 -1.98
C ASP A 58 7.44 -4.71 -1.78
N PHE A 59 6.81 -3.73 -2.42
CA PHE A 59 5.36 -3.57 -2.37
C PHE A 59 4.64 -4.73 -3.06
N LYS A 60 5.15 -5.20 -4.20
CA LYS A 60 4.64 -6.42 -4.83
C LYS A 60 4.77 -7.60 -3.87
N GLU A 61 5.93 -7.81 -3.27
CA GLU A 61 6.11 -8.92 -2.32
C GLU A 61 5.13 -8.85 -1.14
N TYR A 62 4.95 -7.65 -0.57
CA TYR A 62 4.03 -7.39 0.53
C TYR A 62 2.58 -7.75 0.17
N VAL A 63 2.07 -7.24 -0.95
CA VAL A 63 0.68 -7.50 -1.40
C VAL A 63 0.44 -8.98 -1.66
N TYR A 64 1.40 -9.69 -2.27
CA TYR A 64 1.26 -11.12 -2.55
C TYR A 64 1.28 -11.96 -1.27
N LYS A 65 2.16 -11.64 -0.30
CA LYS A 65 2.17 -12.30 1.01
C LYS A 65 0.87 -12.09 1.78
N GLU A 66 0.34 -10.88 1.73
CA GLU A 66 -0.93 -10.54 2.37
C GLU A 66 -2.10 -11.30 1.71
N ALA A 67 -2.15 -11.31 0.38
CA ALA A 67 -3.14 -12.09 -0.36
C ALA A 67 -3.07 -13.59 -0.04
N GLU A 68 -1.87 -14.16 0.07
CA GLU A 68 -1.67 -15.56 0.47
C GLU A 68 -2.18 -15.81 1.91
N SER A 69 -1.87 -14.91 2.82
CA SER A 69 -2.31 -14.99 4.22
C SER A 69 -3.83 -14.96 4.33
N TYR A 70 -4.49 -14.04 3.62
CA TYR A 70 -5.94 -13.98 3.58
C TYR A 70 -6.58 -15.18 2.87
N ALA A 71 -5.95 -15.71 1.82
CA ALA A 71 -6.42 -16.93 1.16
C ALA A 71 -6.42 -18.15 2.10
N LYS A 72 -5.45 -18.23 3.02
CA LYS A 72 -5.39 -19.30 4.05
C LYS A 72 -6.41 -19.09 5.18
N LEU A 73 -6.75 -17.84 5.51
CA LEU A 73 -7.69 -17.50 6.58
C LEU A 73 -9.15 -17.58 6.12
N ALA A 74 -9.47 -17.19 4.89
CA ALA A 74 -10.84 -17.07 4.41
C ALA A 74 -11.68 -18.37 4.51
N PRO A 75 -11.14 -19.58 4.19
CA PRO A 75 -11.86 -20.83 4.41
C PRO A 75 -12.09 -21.15 5.89
N LYS A 76 -11.11 -20.84 6.75
CA LYS A 76 -11.19 -21.09 8.21
C LYS A 76 -12.23 -20.21 8.89
N LEU A 77 -12.46 -19.03 8.34
CA LEU A 77 -13.41 -18.04 8.84
C LEU A 77 -14.78 -18.15 8.17
N GLY A 78 -14.99 -19.11 7.25
CA GLY A 78 -16.26 -19.30 6.55
C GLY A 78 -16.64 -18.17 5.57
N VAL A 79 -15.69 -17.28 5.25
CA VAL A 79 -15.91 -16.10 4.39
C VAL A 79 -15.75 -16.45 2.90
N ARG A 80 -15.29 -17.67 2.60
CA ARG A 80 -15.15 -18.20 1.24
C ARG A 80 -15.56 -19.68 1.26
N LYS A 81 -16.52 -20.05 0.41
CA LYS A 81 -16.82 -21.46 0.07
C LYS A 81 -15.79 -21.98 -0.92
#